data_AF-A0A519CGV4-F1
#
_entry.id   AF-A0A519CGV4-F1
#
_cell.length_a   1.000
_cell.length_b   1.000
_cell.length_c   1.000
_cell.angle_alpha   90.00
_cell.angle_beta   90.00
_cell.angle_gamma   90.00
#
_symmetry.space_group_name_H-M   'P 1'
#
loop_
_entity.id
_entity.type
_entity.pdbx_description
1 polymer ?
#
loop_
_entity_poly.entity_id
_entity_poly.type
_entity_poly.pdbx_seq_one_letter_code
_entity_poly.pdbx_strand_id
1 'polypeptide(L)'
;MVAMVDGDIISKDHKKAEKAIKQTRNAVVKRLCINAKIDYPYAWWQGSEAADKIEFVDKFLGTLISVISGSKVRAHDHELEFIRYRVPQIVAIFGPKPTDMTADDIDSQGNWHFGEGDHEKISLLGSTLPVPSDIRSKDQPTKQEVIAMADAQLSLDNCPGCNGDIPFGSIILITEFAHLFPANCCDNMIWFNQDAETDLEGLE
;
A
#
# COMPACT_ATOMS: atom_id res chain seq x y z
N MET A 1 19.38 -22.30 -3.24
CA MET A 1 18.81 -21.06 -2.65
C MET A 1 18.28 -21.39 -1.28
N VAL A 2 18.69 -20.60 -0.29
CA VAL A 2 18.33 -20.75 1.12
C VAL A 2 17.88 -19.37 1.59
N ALA A 3 16.72 -19.28 2.23
CA ALA A 3 16.23 -18.07 2.88
C ALA A 3 15.86 -18.39 4.33
N MET A 4 16.06 -17.44 5.24
CA MET A 4 15.63 -17.59 6.64
C MET A 4 14.42 -16.69 6.90
N VAL A 5 13.34 -17.25 7.45
CA VAL A 5 12.13 -16.51 7.83
C VAL A 5 11.75 -16.93 9.24
N ASP A 6 11.73 -15.98 10.18
CA ASP A 6 11.42 -16.24 11.61
C ASP A 6 12.28 -17.34 12.25
N GLY A 7 13.53 -17.50 11.83
CA GLY A 7 14.42 -18.57 12.30
C GLY A 7 14.26 -19.90 11.55
N ASP A 8 13.27 -20.04 10.66
CA ASP A 8 13.09 -21.21 9.81
C ASP A 8 13.88 -21.09 8.51
N ILE A 9 14.56 -22.18 8.12
CA ILE A 9 15.35 -22.26 6.88
C ILE A 9 14.47 -22.80 5.75
N ILE A 10 14.18 -21.97 4.76
CA ILE A 10 13.56 -22.38 3.49
C ILE A 10 14.69 -22.70 2.50
N SER A 11 14.94 -23.99 2.26
CA SER A 11 15.91 -24.45 1.24
C SER A 11 15.21 -25.18 0.09
N LYS A 12 15.80 -25.12 -1.11
CA LYS A 12 15.32 -25.89 -2.27
C LYS A 12 16.41 -26.66 -3.00
N ASP A 13 16.05 -27.91 -3.31
CA ASP A 13 16.65 -28.78 -4.31
C ASP A 13 15.75 -28.80 -5.58
N HIS A 14 16.27 -28.37 -6.73
CA HIS A 14 15.55 -28.48 -8.00
C HIS A 14 16.48 -28.39 -9.22
N LYS A 15 16.31 -29.30 -10.20
CA LYS A 15 17.08 -29.35 -11.46
C LYS A 15 16.88 -28.16 -12.43
N LYS A 16 15.91 -27.26 -12.18
CA LYS A 16 15.58 -26.11 -13.03
C LYS A 16 15.50 -24.83 -12.20
N ALA A 17 16.42 -23.90 -12.42
CA ALA A 17 16.59 -22.67 -11.62
C ALA A 17 15.33 -21.79 -11.60
N GLU A 18 14.69 -21.55 -12.74
CA GLU A 18 13.52 -20.69 -12.86
C GLU A 18 12.31 -21.20 -12.04
N LYS A 19 12.06 -22.51 -12.10
CA LYS A 19 11.01 -23.16 -11.29
C LYS A 19 11.32 -23.05 -9.80
N ALA A 20 12.59 -23.19 -9.41
CA ALA A 20 13.02 -23.05 -8.02
C ALA A 20 12.84 -21.61 -7.50
N ILE A 21 13.17 -20.61 -8.31
CA ILE A 21 12.99 -19.19 -7.98
C ILE A 21 11.51 -18.89 -7.76
N LYS A 22 10.64 -19.25 -8.72
CA LYS A 22 9.19 -19.02 -8.62
C LYS A 22 8.58 -19.67 -7.38
N GLN A 23 8.92 -20.92 -7.10
CA GLN A 23 8.38 -21.61 -5.92
C GLN A 23 8.89 -21.01 -4.61
N THR A 24 10.07 -20.42 -4.58
CA THR A 24 10.62 -19.86 -3.32
C THR A 24 10.09 -18.47 -3.07
N ARG A 25 10.00 -17.63 -4.11
CA ARG A 25 9.27 -16.37 -4.03
C ARG A 25 7.81 -16.59 -3.55
N ASN A 26 7.11 -17.61 -4.06
CA ASN A 26 5.76 -18.00 -3.58
C ASN A 26 5.76 -18.30 -2.07
N ALA A 27 6.73 -19.09 -1.60
CA ALA A 27 6.81 -19.48 -0.19
C ALA A 27 7.08 -18.28 0.72
N VAL A 28 7.99 -17.39 0.31
CA VAL A 28 8.30 -16.15 1.04
C VAL A 28 7.08 -15.25 1.10
N VAL A 29 6.44 -14.94 -0.04
CA VAL A 29 5.26 -14.07 -0.04
C VAL A 29 4.12 -14.65 0.80
N LYS A 30 3.83 -15.94 0.65
CA LYS A 30 2.81 -16.60 1.47
C LYS A 30 3.11 -16.41 2.96
N ARG A 31 4.36 -16.56 3.38
CA ARG A 31 4.74 -16.41 4.80
C ARG A 31 4.68 -14.96 5.26
N LEU A 32 5.15 -14.01 4.46
CA LEU A 32 5.05 -12.58 4.73
C LEU A 32 3.58 -12.15 4.89
N CYS A 33 2.70 -12.60 3.98
CA CYS A 33 1.26 -12.35 4.06
C CYS A 33 0.65 -12.94 5.35
N ILE A 34 0.97 -14.20 5.70
CA ILE A 34 0.50 -14.82 6.95
C ILE A 34 0.94 -14.00 8.17
N ASN A 35 2.23 -13.62 8.24
CA ASN A 35 2.76 -12.87 9.38
C ASN A 35 2.17 -11.45 9.47
N ALA A 36 1.88 -10.84 8.32
CA ALA A 36 1.27 -9.52 8.23
C ALA A 36 -0.28 -9.56 8.29
N LYS A 37 -0.89 -10.75 8.43
CA LYS A 37 -2.35 -10.96 8.39
C LYS A 37 -3.01 -10.39 7.11
N ILE A 38 -2.35 -10.55 5.98
CA ILE A 38 -2.85 -10.14 4.66
C ILE A 38 -3.28 -11.40 3.91
N ASP A 39 -4.39 -11.32 3.19
CA ASP A 39 -4.78 -12.37 2.26
C ASP A 39 -3.73 -12.56 1.17
N TYR A 40 -3.30 -13.80 1.00
CA TYR A 40 -2.28 -14.13 0.01
C TYR A 40 -2.84 -13.96 -1.41
N PRO A 41 -2.30 -13.03 -2.23
CA PRO A 41 -2.81 -12.82 -3.57
C PRO A 41 -2.41 -14.00 -4.45
N TYR A 42 -3.35 -14.85 -4.83
CA TYR A 42 -3.05 -15.98 -5.71
C TYR A 42 -2.62 -15.47 -7.10
N ALA A 43 -1.68 -16.16 -7.75
CA ALA A 43 -1.24 -15.85 -9.11
C ALA A 43 -0.67 -14.43 -9.39
N TRP A 44 -0.18 -13.70 -8.38
CA TRP A 44 0.38 -12.33 -8.45
C TRP A 44 1.60 -12.12 -9.38
N TRP A 45 2.03 -13.13 -10.14
CA TRP A 45 3.28 -13.16 -10.93
C TRP A 45 3.22 -12.39 -12.25
N GLN A 46 2.06 -11.85 -12.61
CA GLN A 46 1.80 -11.31 -13.95
C GLN A 46 1.41 -9.84 -13.87
N GLY A 47 1.82 -9.07 -14.88
CA GLY A 47 1.53 -7.64 -14.98
C GLY A 47 2.62 -6.73 -14.40
N SER A 48 2.51 -5.43 -14.66
CA SER A 48 3.44 -4.40 -14.18
C SER A 48 3.43 -4.28 -12.65
N GLU A 49 2.29 -4.49 -12.00
CA GLU A 49 2.16 -4.47 -10.53
C GLU A 49 2.90 -5.61 -9.82
N ALA A 50 3.26 -6.67 -10.56
CA ALA A 50 4.08 -7.75 -10.04
C ALA A 50 5.56 -7.35 -9.91
N ALA A 51 6.03 -6.33 -10.65
CA ALA A 51 7.44 -5.95 -10.69
C ALA A 51 7.95 -5.51 -9.31
N ASP A 52 7.25 -4.60 -8.64
CA ASP A 52 7.62 -4.10 -7.31
C ASP A 52 7.60 -5.22 -6.26
N LYS A 53 6.62 -6.13 -6.35
CA LYS A 53 6.51 -7.30 -5.48
C LYS A 53 7.66 -8.27 -5.72
N ILE A 54 8.03 -8.52 -6.98
CA ILE A 54 9.17 -9.38 -7.36
C ILE A 54 10.46 -8.76 -6.84
N GLU A 55 10.68 -7.46 -7.08
CA GLU A 55 11.87 -6.76 -6.65
C GLU A 55 12.01 -6.77 -5.12
N PHE A 56 10.92 -6.54 -4.39
CA PHE A 56 10.90 -6.62 -2.94
C PHE A 56 11.27 -8.03 -2.46
N VAL A 57 10.66 -9.07 -3.03
CA VAL A 57 10.93 -10.46 -2.63
C VAL A 57 12.36 -10.85 -3.00
N ASP A 58 12.90 -10.37 -4.11
CA ASP A 58 14.28 -10.64 -4.50
C ASP A 58 15.28 -9.94 -3.57
N LYS A 59 15.01 -8.68 -3.18
CA LYS A 59 15.76 -7.99 -2.11
C LYS A 59 15.70 -8.77 -0.80
N PHE A 60 14.52 -9.28 -0.44
CA PHE A 60 14.33 -10.12 0.75
C PHE A 60 15.11 -11.45 0.67
N LEU A 61 15.15 -12.07 -0.50
CA LEU A 61 15.86 -13.32 -0.75
C LEU A 61 17.39 -13.14 -0.80
N GLY A 62 17.88 -11.91 -0.97
CA GLY A 62 19.30 -11.58 -1.08
C GLY A 62 19.94 -12.01 -2.39
N THR A 63 21.27 -11.89 -2.47
CA THR A 63 22.03 -12.29 -3.66
C THR A 63 22.19 -13.82 -3.72
N LEU A 64 22.07 -14.37 -4.93
CA LEU A 64 22.00 -15.79 -5.22
C LEU A 64 23.24 -16.58 -4.72
N ILE A 65 23.18 -17.14 -3.51
CA ILE A 65 24.21 -18.08 -3.03
C ILE A 65 23.91 -19.47 -3.63
N SER A 66 24.94 -20.00 -4.30
CA SER A 66 24.98 -21.17 -5.18
C SER A 66 24.17 -22.39 -4.71
N VAL A 67 23.70 -23.16 -5.69
CA VAL A 67 22.99 -24.43 -5.52
C VAL A 67 23.89 -25.47 -4.83
N ILE A 68 23.65 -25.72 -3.54
CA ILE A 68 24.27 -26.86 -2.84
C ILE A 68 23.40 -28.08 -3.08
N SER A 69 23.75 -28.85 -4.11
CA SER A 69 23.20 -30.17 -4.37
C SER A 69 23.80 -31.17 -3.37
N GLY A 70 22.97 -31.74 -2.48
CA GLY A 70 23.30 -32.96 -1.74
C GLY A 70 23.85 -32.82 -0.32
N SER A 71 23.87 -31.62 0.26
CA SER A 71 24.27 -31.43 1.68
C SER A 71 23.06 -30.96 2.50
N LYS A 72 22.88 -31.50 3.72
CA LYS A 72 21.94 -30.90 4.69
C LYS A 72 22.35 -29.44 4.88
N VAL A 73 21.46 -28.50 4.54
CA VAL A 73 21.68 -27.07 4.77
C VAL A 73 21.82 -26.85 6.28
N ARG A 74 23.03 -26.49 6.72
CA ARG A 74 23.30 -26.06 8.09
C ARG A 74 23.39 -24.54 8.06
N ALA A 75 22.45 -23.82 8.68
CA ALA A 75 22.46 -22.35 8.69
C ALA A 75 23.74 -21.76 9.28
N HIS A 76 24.45 -22.48 10.14
CA HIS A 76 25.70 -22.01 10.75
C HIS A 76 26.89 -21.96 9.79
N ASP A 77 26.83 -22.64 8.64
CA ASP A 77 27.93 -22.71 7.67
C ASP A 77 27.86 -21.59 6.60
N HIS A 78 26.84 -20.72 6.68
CA HIS A 78 26.61 -19.64 5.73
C HIS A 78 26.33 -18.32 6.45
N GLU A 79 27.13 -17.29 6.19
CA GLU A 79 26.82 -15.91 6.59
C GLU A 79 25.62 -15.43 5.76
N LEU A 80 24.44 -15.45 6.38
CA LEU A 80 23.22 -14.88 5.81
C LEU A 80 23.09 -13.44 6.33
N GLU A 81 23.04 -12.47 5.43
CA GLU A 81 22.69 -11.09 5.80
C GLU A 81 21.23 -11.04 6.26
N PHE A 82 21.00 -10.62 7.51
CA PHE A 82 19.66 -10.49 8.07
C PHE A 82 19.06 -9.15 7.66
N ILE A 83 18.12 -9.18 6.71
CA ILE A 83 17.32 -8.01 6.37
C ILE A 83 16.02 -8.05 7.17
N ARG A 84 15.72 -6.97 7.91
CA ARG A 84 14.48 -6.83 8.70
C ARG A 84 13.52 -5.88 8.02
N TYR A 85 12.26 -6.30 7.87
CA TYR A 85 11.16 -5.47 7.40
C TYR A 85 10.10 -5.34 8.49
N ARG A 86 9.54 -4.14 8.63
CA ARG A 86 8.40 -3.89 9.53
C ARG A 86 7.11 -4.33 8.84
N VAL A 87 6.12 -4.80 9.61
CA VAL A 87 4.80 -5.20 9.10
C VAL A 87 4.16 -4.14 8.18
N PRO A 88 4.19 -2.83 8.49
CA PRO A 88 3.65 -1.81 7.58
C PRO A 88 4.33 -1.77 6.19
N GLN A 89 5.62 -2.10 6.09
CA GLN A 89 6.32 -2.17 4.80
C GLN A 89 5.83 -3.35 3.96
N ILE A 90 5.48 -4.47 4.61
CA ILE A 90 4.90 -5.64 3.93
C ILE A 90 3.48 -5.32 3.47
N VAL A 91 2.67 -4.67 4.32
CA VAL A 91 1.30 -4.24 3.99
C VAL A 91 1.29 -3.26 2.82
N ALA A 92 2.19 -2.28 2.75
CA ALA A 92 2.24 -1.36 1.61
C ALA A 92 2.46 -2.06 0.25
N ILE A 93 3.17 -3.19 0.26
CA ILE A 93 3.55 -3.92 -0.95
C ILE A 93 2.51 -4.96 -1.34
N PHE A 94 2.05 -5.74 -0.36
CA PHE A 94 1.17 -6.91 -0.57
C PHE A 94 -0.28 -6.69 -0.14
N GLY A 95 -0.56 -5.67 0.66
CA GLY A 95 -1.88 -5.35 1.15
C GLY A 95 -2.76 -4.67 0.10
N PRO A 96 -4.03 -4.42 0.47
CA PRO A 96 -5.00 -3.71 -0.35
C PRO A 96 -4.45 -2.36 -0.82
N LYS A 97 -4.85 -1.94 -2.03
CA LYS A 97 -4.38 -0.68 -2.60
C LYS A 97 -5.41 0.43 -2.33
N PRO A 98 -4.98 1.68 -2.12
CA PRO A 98 -5.90 2.79 -1.86
C PRO A 98 -6.94 3.03 -2.97
N THR A 99 -6.79 2.41 -4.14
CA THR A 99 -7.81 2.38 -5.20
C THR A 99 -9.08 1.63 -4.81
N ASP A 100 -9.03 0.77 -3.81
CA ASP A 100 -10.16 -0.05 -3.34
C ASP A 100 -10.84 0.56 -2.09
N MET A 101 -10.42 1.76 -1.69
CA MET A 101 -10.83 2.45 -0.46
C MET A 101 -12.18 3.15 -0.65
N THR A 102 -13.09 2.94 0.29
CA THR A 102 -14.35 3.70 0.40
C THR A 102 -14.23 4.83 1.45
N ALA A 103 -15.24 5.69 1.55
CA ALA A 103 -15.19 6.77 2.54
C ALA A 103 -15.32 6.22 3.97
N ASP A 104 -16.14 5.19 4.16
CA ASP A 104 -16.37 4.55 5.45
C ASP A 104 -15.17 3.75 5.98
N ASP A 105 -14.23 3.41 5.11
CA ASP A 105 -12.99 2.77 5.52
C ASP A 105 -12.00 3.74 6.18
N ILE A 106 -12.24 5.05 6.16
CA ILE A 106 -11.31 6.07 6.68
C ILE A 106 -11.83 6.63 8.00
N ASP A 107 -11.04 6.43 9.06
CA ASP A 107 -11.37 6.94 10.39
C ASP A 107 -10.99 8.42 10.57
N SER A 108 -11.47 9.00 11.68
CA SER A 108 -11.23 10.40 12.06
C SER A 108 -9.76 10.72 12.39
N GLN A 109 -8.89 9.71 12.46
CA GLN A 109 -7.45 9.88 12.64
C GLN A 109 -6.67 9.78 11.32
N GLY A 110 -7.38 9.58 10.21
CA GLY A 110 -6.80 9.40 8.88
C GLY A 110 -6.12 8.05 8.71
N ASN A 111 -6.62 7.02 9.39
CA ASN A 111 -6.26 5.65 9.06
C ASN A 111 -7.29 5.07 8.10
N TRP A 112 -6.79 4.43 7.05
CA TRP A 112 -7.58 3.56 6.21
C TRP A 112 -7.60 2.15 6.79
N HIS A 113 -8.79 1.64 7.08
CA HIS A 113 -9.07 0.29 7.56
C HIS A 113 -9.37 -0.62 6.36
N PHE A 114 -8.61 -1.70 6.24
CA PHE A 114 -8.84 -2.75 5.25
C PHE A 114 -9.31 -4.07 5.88
N GLY A 115 -9.67 -4.01 7.16
CA GLY A 115 -10.20 -5.09 7.98
C GLY A 115 -10.67 -4.55 9.34
N GLU A 116 -11.18 -5.42 10.21
CA GLU A 116 -11.78 -5.02 11.50
C GLU A 116 -10.76 -4.95 12.65
N GLY A 117 -9.53 -5.46 12.46
CA GLY A 117 -8.50 -5.50 13.50
C GLY A 117 -7.64 -4.23 13.60
N ASP A 118 -7.10 -3.96 14.79
CA ASP A 118 -6.17 -2.83 15.04
C ASP A 118 -4.90 -2.83 14.17
N HIS A 119 -4.53 -3.99 13.62
CA HIS A 119 -3.39 -4.15 12.71
C HIS A 119 -3.78 -4.09 11.23
N GLU A 120 -5.07 -4.02 10.94
CA GLU A 120 -5.66 -4.02 9.60
C GLU A 120 -5.98 -2.58 9.15
N LYS A 121 -5.11 -1.64 9.55
CA LYS A 121 -5.18 -0.25 9.15
C LYS A 121 -3.82 0.35 8.85
N ILE A 122 -3.79 1.32 7.93
CA ILE A 122 -2.61 2.13 7.64
C ILE A 122 -2.92 3.61 7.77
N SER A 123 -1.96 4.38 8.29
CA SER A 123 -2.07 5.83 8.29
C SER A 123 -1.95 6.35 6.86
N LEU A 124 -2.88 7.19 6.44
CA LEU A 124 -2.87 7.84 5.14
C LEU A 124 -1.89 9.01 5.11
N LEU A 125 -1.52 9.59 6.24
CA LEU A 125 -0.48 10.62 6.30
C LEU A 125 0.87 10.05 5.83
N GLY A 126 1.49 10.68 4.85
CA GLY A 126 2.70 10.21 4.17
C GLY A 126 2.47 9.07 3.17
N SER A 127 1.23 8.61 3.00
CA SER A 127 0.89 7.61 1.98
C SER A 127 0.69 8.28 0.63
N THR A 128 1.03 7.57 -0.45
CA THR A 128 0.84 8.05 -1.82
C THR A 128 -0.48 7.55 -2.40
N LEU A 129 -1.37 8.48 -2.77
CA LEU A 129 -2.69 8.20 -3.32
C LEU A 129 -2.73 8.45 -4.84
N PRO A 130 -3.46 7.61 -5.60
CA PRO A 130 -3.74 7.90 -7.00
C PRO A 130 -4.77 9.03 -7.10
N VAL A 131 -4.40 10.14 -7.71
CA VAL A 131 -5.33 11.25 -7.95
C VAL A 131 -6.15 10.95 -9.21
N PRO A 132 -7.43 11.34 -9.32
CA PRO A 132 -8.17 11.24 -10.57
C PRO A 132 -7.61 12.17 -11.67
N SER A 133 -7.73 11.76 -12.95
CA SER A 133 -7.16 12.52 -14.09
C SER A 133 -7.86 13.83 -14.40
N ASP A 134 -9.13 13.92 -14.04
CA ASP A 134 -10.01 15.08 -14.12
C ASP A 134 -9.72 16.13 -13.04
N ILE A 135 -9.04 15.72 -11.97
CA ILE A 135 -8.62 16.61 -10.89
C ILE A 135 -7.22 17.15 -11.17
N ARG A 136 -6.30 16.33 -11.67
CA ARG A 136 -4.91 16.79 -11.92
C ARG A 136 -4.73 17.55 -13.24
N SER A 137 -3.79 18.50 -13.23
CA SER A 137 -3.20 19.04 -14.47
C SER A 137 -2.28 18.00 -15.15
N LYS A 138 -2.03 18.15 -16.46
CA LYS A 138 -1.24 17.18 -17.25
C LYS A 138 0.22 17.03 -16.79
N ASP A 139 0.76 18.05 -16.16
CA ASP A 139 2.12 18.15 -15.63
C ASP A 139 2.24 17.66 -14.18
N GLN A 140 1.12 17.46 -13.49
CA GLN A 140 1.11 16.97 -12.12
C GLN A 140 1.27 15.44 -12.06
N PRO A 141 1.93 14.92 -11.00
CA PRO A 141 2.15 13.49 -10.85
C PRO A 141 0.85 12.72 -10.67
N THR A 142 0.82 11.48 -11.19
CA THR A 142 -0.40 10.65 -11.14
C THR A 142 -0.71 10.11 -9.76
N LYS A 143 0.31 10.08 -8.91
CA LYS A 143 0.26 9.66 -7.51
C LYS A 143 0.85 10.78 -6.67
N GLN A 144 0.16 11.16 -5.59
CA GLN A 144 0.55 12.28 -4.73
C GLN A 144 0.59 11.84 -3.27
N GLU A 145 1.57 12.33 -2.53
CA GLU A 145 1.70 12.07 -1.10
C GLU A 145 0.70 12.91 -0.30
N VAL A 146 0.06 12.32 0.70
CA VAL A 146 -0.74 13.05 1.68
C VAL A 146 0.22 13.72 2.68
N ILE A 147 0.31 15.05 2.61
CA ILE A 147 1.25 15.85 3.40
C ILE A 147 0.61 16.41 4.67
N ALA A 148 -0.71 16.51 4.71
CA ALA A 148 -1.45 17.03 5.85
C ALA A 148 -2.86 16.46 5.94
N MET A 149 -3.48 16.66 7.10
CA MET A 149 -4.89 16.33 7.35
C MET A 149 -5.54 17.51 8.07
N ALA A 150 -6.77 17.85 7.70
CA ALA A 150 -7.54 18.93 8.29
C ALA A 150 -8.91 18.43 8.77
N ASP A 151 -9.48 19.11 9.76
CA ASP A 151 -10.86 18.90 10.17
C ASP A 151 -11.80 19.40 9.06
N ALA A 152 -12.68 18.51 8.58
CA ALA A 152 -13.62 18.85 7.51
C ALA A 152 -14.64 19.90 7.96
N GLN A 153 -15.08 19.87 9.23
CA GLN A 153 -16.06 20.83 9.76
C GLN A 153 -15.51 22.25 9.88
N LEU A 154 -14.18 22.40 9.95
CA LEU A 154 -13.52 23.71 9.94
C LEU A 154 -13.25 24.23 8.53
N SER A 155 -13.29 23.35 7.53
CA SER A 155 -12.83 23.64 6.18
C SER A 155 -13.97 23.71 5.15
N LEU A 156 -15.12 23.13 5.47
CA LEU A 156 -16.28 23.01 4.60
C LEU A 156 -17.54 23.30 5.41
N ASP A 157 -18.50 24.02 4.82
CA ASP A 157 -19.79 24.29 5.47
C ASP A 157 -20.72 23.07 5.40
N ASN A 158 -20.81 22.45 4.21
CA ASN A 158 -21.65 21.28 3.92
C ASN A 158 -20.87 20.25 3.11
N CYS A 159 -21.35 19.00 3.08
CA CYS A 159 -20.80 17.97 2.21
C CYS A 159 -20.93 18.37 0.72
N PRO A 160 -19.84 18.45 -0.06
CA PRO A 160 -19.92 18.83 -1.47
C PRO A 160 -20.70 17.83 -2.35
N GLY A 161 -20.85 16.59 -1.90
CA GLY A 161 -21.51 15.52 -2.66
C GLY A 161 -23.03 15.47 -2.49
N CYS A 162 -23.51 15.63 -1.26
CA CYS A 162 -24.95 15.54 -0.94
C CYS A 162 -25.54 16.81 -0.33
N ASN A 163 -24.73 17.84 -0.09
CA ASN A 163 -25.10 19.09 0.58
C ASN A 163 -25.70 18.91 1.99
N GLY A 164 -25.46 17.75 2.62
CA GLY A 164 -25.83 17.49 4.01
C GLY A 164 -24.78 17.98 5.00
N ASP A 165 -25.12 17.91 6.28
CA ASP A 165 -24.20 18.26 7.37
C ASP A 165 -22.96 17.37 7.37
N ILE A 166 -21.81 17.94 7.71
CA ILE A 166 -20.54 17.20 7.81
C ILE A 166 -20.49 16.44 9.14
N PRO A 167 -20.36 15.11 9.12
CA PRO A 167 -20.25 14.31 10.33
C PRO A 167 -19.08 14.74 11.23
N PHE A 168 -19.27 14.62 12.55
CA PHE A 168 -18.21 14.92 13.50
C PHE A 168 -17.02 13.98 13.31
N GLY A 169 -15.80 14.55 13.31
CA GLY A 169 -14.56 13.79 13.12
C GLY A 169 -14.26 13.44 11.66
N SER A 170 -15.04 13.94 10.69
CA SER A 170 -14.65 13.84 9.29
C SER A 170 -13.39 14.67 9.02
N ILE A 171 -12.53 14.15 8.13
CA ILE A 171 -11.24 14.76 7.80
C ILE A 171 -11.13 15.07 6.32
N ILE A 172 -10.21 15.95 5.97
CA ILE A 172 -9.75 16.18 4.60
C ILE A 172 -8.29 15.76 4.54
N LEU A 173 -7.96 14.89 3.58
CA LEU A 173 -6.59 14.50 3.27
C LEU A 173 -6.03 15.50 2.25
N ILE A 174 -4.88 16.08 2.55
CA ILE A 174 -4.29 17.15 1.75
C ILE A 174 -3.02 16.62 1.08
N THR A 175 -2.95 16.72 -0.24
CA THR A 175 -1.74 16.53 -1.03
C THR A 175 -1.17 17.88 -1.46
N GLU A 176 -0.08 17.88 -2.22
CA GLU A 176 0.51 19.11 -2.75
C GLU A 176 -0.42 19.86 -3.71
N PHE A 177 -1.26 19.17 -4.48
CA PHE A 177 -2.08 19.77 -5.54
C PHE A 177 -3.60 19.57 -5.39
N ALA A 178 -4.02 18.62 -4.54
CA ALA A 178 -5.41 18.24 -4.42
C ALA A 178 -5.78 17.92 -2.96
N HIS A 179 -7.06 18.00 -2.69
CA HIS A 179 -7.67 17.58 -1.45
C HIS A 179 -8.62 16.42 -1.72
N LEU A 180 -8.68 15.49 -0.79
CA LEU A 180 -9.62 14.38 -0.77
C LEU A 180 -10.45 14.46 0.50
N PHE A 181 -11.76 14.60 0.34
CA PHE A 181 -12.75 14.49 1.40
C PHE A 181 -13.47 13.14 1.30
N PRO A 182 -13.23 12.21 2.25
CA PRO A 182 -14.03 11.01 2.41
C PRO A 182 -15.39 11.37 3.02
N ALA A 183 -16.41 11.47 2.18
CA ALA A 183 -17.73 11.91 2.59
C ALA A 183 -18.56 10.75 3.16
N ASN A 184 -18.33 10.40 4.43
CA ASN A 184 -19.06 9.31 5.15
C ASN A 184 -20.59 9.46 5.10
N CYS A 185 -21.10 10.69 5.03
CA CYS A 185 -22.55 10.94 4.95
C CYS A 185 -23.22 10.42 3.66
N CYS A 186 -22.44 10.21 2.60
CA CYS A 186 -22.95 9.75 1.31
C CYS A 186 -22.06 8.71 0.63
N ASP A 187 -21.10 8.14 1.37
CA ASP A 187 -20.10 7.17 0.93
C ASP A 187 -19.39 7.55 -0.40
N ASN A 188 -18.98 8.81 -0.52
CA ASN A 188 -18.29 9.31 -1.72
C ASN A 188 -16.85 9.74 -1.41
N MET A 189 -15.93 9.43 -2.32
CA MET A 189 -14.55 9.93 -2.29
C MET A 189 -14.46 11.19 -3.14
N ILE A 190 -14.55 12.35 -2.51
CA ILE A 190 -14.66 13.64 -3.21
C ILE A 190 -13.29 14.30 -3.32
N TRP A 191 -12.80 14.43 -4.54
CA TRP A 191 -11.56 15.13 -4.85
C TRP A 191 -11.85 16.56 -5.31
N PHE A 192 -11.00 17.50 -4.91
CA PHE A 192 -11.05 18.89 -5.37
C PHE A 192 -9.66 19.53 -5.32
N ASN A 193 -9.41 20.51 -6.20
CA ASN A 193 -8.16 21.26 -6.22
C ASN A 193 -8.25 22.51 -5.36
N GLN A 194 -7.09 23.02 -4.93
CA GLN A 194 -7.00 24.37 -4.34
C GLN A 194 -7.34 25.48 -5.35
N ASP A 195 -7.11 25.25 -6.65
CA ASP A 195 -7.22 26.29 -7.68
C ASP A 195 -8.66 26.63 -8.14
N ALA A 196 -9.70 26.16 -7.42
CA ALA A 196 -11.10 26.47 -7.73
C ALA A 196 -11.51 27.93 -7.39
N GLU A 197 -10.56 28.83 -7.09
CA GLU A 197 -10.81 30.26 -6.90
C GLU A 197 -10.66 31.11 -8.17
N THR A 198 -10.41 30.54 -9.36
CA THR A 198 -10.13 31.36 -10.57
C THR A 198 -11.21 31.42 -11.65
N ASP A 199 -12.42 30.88 -11.43
CA ASP A 199 -13.50 30.90 -12.44
C ASP A 199 -14.78 31.66 -12.02
N LEU A 200 -14.75 32.45 -10.94
CA LEU A 200 -15.89 33.27 -10.49
C LEU A 200 -15.82 34.77 -10.84
N GLU A 201 -14.79 35.23 -11.58
CA GLU A 201 -14.73 36.61 -12.09
C GLU A 201 -15.27 36.78 -13.53
N GLY A 202 -15.96 35.77 -14.08
CA GLY A 202 -16.42 35.73 -15.47
C GLY A 202 -17.91 35.99 -15.70
N LEU A 203 -18.68 36.39 -14.70
CA LEU A 203 -20.11 36.69 -14.81
C LEU A 203 -20.48 37.99 -14.08
N GLU A 204 -19.88 39.10 -14.51
CA GLU A 204 -20.50 40.44 -14.39
C GLU A 204 -21.38 40.74 -15.61
#